data_AF-A0A5C3K8A8-F1
#
_entry.id   AF-A0A5C3K8A8-F1
#
_cell.length_a   1.000
_cell.length_b   1.000
_cell.length_c   1.000
_cell.angle_alpha   90.00
_cell.angle_beta   90.00
_cell.angle_gamma   90.00
#
_symmetry.space_group_name_H-M   'P 1'
#
loop_
_entity.id
_entity.type
_entity.pdbx_description
1 polymer ?
#
loop_
_entity_poly.entity_id
_entity_poly.type
_entity_poly.pdbx_seq_one_letter_code
_entity_poly.pdbx_strand_id
1 'polypeptide(L)'
;RYGCSPFFLLTGAEPVTPLDIQEATWLVEPPSGFTTTAELIGARAKSLAKHQDFVESVRQWVHADKRRRVEQYEIDHTKTIRSFKFKPGDLVLLRNSGIESSLDKKLKPRYTGPIIVLARNKGGAYIVSEMDGAVHQNATAAYRLIPYYPRKHIPLPDNVLELISINPTTFKKMVDSDETGEDFNFIGMPRSAGDNETLNEENDAKISDEE
;
A
#
# COMPACT_ATOMS: atom_id res chain seq x y z
N ARG A 1 -20.15 -5.92 0.96
CA ARG A 1 -20.65 -4.69 1.63
C ARG A 1 -20.58 -4.95 3.12
N TYR A 2 -20.06 -4.02 3.91
CA TYR A 2 -19.59 -4.26 5.27
C TYR A 2 -20.69 -4.26 6.35
N GLY A 3 -21.96 -4.14 5.98
CA GLY A 3 -23.09 -4.15 6.92
C GLY A 3 -23.20 -2.92 7.82
N CYS A 4 -22.24 -2.00 7.76
CA CYS A 4 -22.17 -0.78 8.56
C CYS A 4 -21.66 0.40 7.71
N SER A 5 -21.92 1.63 8.17
CA SER A 5 -21.61 2.83 7.39
C SER A 5 -20.10 3.18 7.42
N PRO A 6 -19.54 3.81 6.37
CA PRO A 6 -18.15 4.28 6.39
C PRO A 6 -17.86 5.25 7.54
N PHE A 7 -18.85 6.06 7.93
CA PHE A 7 -18.75 6.97 9.07
C PHE A 7 -18.57 6.20 10.38
N PHE A 8 -19.35 5.12 10.57
CA PHE A 8 -19.20 4.23 11.72
C PHE A 8 -17.85 3.50 11.71
N LEU A 9 -17.31 3.11 10.55
CA LEU A 9 -15.96 2.53 10.52
C LEU A 9 -14.86 3.50 10.96
N LEU A 10 -15.01 4.78 10.63
CA LEU A 10 -14.02 5.82 10.94
C LEU A 10 -14.14 6.31 12.38
N THR A 11 -15.38 6.52 12.84
CA THR A 11 -15.68 7.20 14.10
C THR A 11 -16.22 6.27 15.17
N GLY A 12 -16.52 5.01 14.85
CA GLY A 12 -17.21 3.97 15.63
C GLY A 12 -18.60 4.34 16.17
N ALA A 13 -19.11 5.53 15.84
CA ALA A 13 -20.45 5.97 16.14
C ALA A 13 -21.27 6.00 14.85
N GLU A 14 -22.54 5.59 14.91
CA GLU A 14 -23.39 5.75 13.73
C GLU A 14 -23.57 7.25 13.48
N PRO A 15 -23.52 7.69 12.22
CA PRO A 15 -23.78 9.09 11.92
C PRO A 15 -25.22 9.38 12.35
N VAL A 16 -25.44 10.49 13.04
CA VAL A 16 -26.80 10.97 13.26
C VAL A 16 -27.35 11.35 11.89
N THR A 17 -28.22 10.51 11.34
CA THR A 17 -28.83 10.80 10.05
C THR A 17 -30.03 11.72 10.24
N PRO A 18 -30.43 12.50 9.22
CA PRO A 18 -31.67 13.28 9.28
C PRO A 18 -32.90 12.42 9.61
N LEU A 19 -32.88 11.13 9.26
CA LEU A 19 -33.93 10.17 9.62
C LEU A 19 -33.94 9.87 11.13
N ASP A 20 -32.78 9.70 11.76
CA ASP A 20 -32.69 9.48 13.21
C ASP A 20 -33.17 10.70 14.01
N ILE A 21 -33.03 11.91 13.46
CA ILE A 21 -33.59 13.15 14.04
C ILE A 21 -35.12 13.16 13.93
N GLN A 22 -35.67 12.66 12.82
CA GLN A 22 -37.11 12.65 12.55
C GLN A 22 -37.84 11.51 13.28
N GLU A 23 -37.21 10.34 13.37
CA GLU A 23 -37.77 9.10 13.94
C GLU A 23 -37.25 8.79 15.35
N ALA A 24 -36.40 9.66 15.92
CA ALA A 24 -35.81 9.56 17.27
C ALA A 24 -35.22 8.18 17.59
N THR A 25 -34.64 7.52 16.59
CA THR A 25 -34.27 6.11 16.66
C THR A 25 -32.76 6.00 16.92
N TRP A 26 -32.38 5.59 18.15
CA TRP A 26 -31.04 5.08 18.59
C TRP A 26 -29.98 6.08 19.13
N LEU A 27 -29.04 5.76 20.06
CA LEU A 27 -28.57 4.49 20.69
C LEU A 27 -27.98 4.72 22.11
N VAL A 28 -28.56 5.62 22.89
CA VAL A 28 -28.37 5.70 24.35
C VAL A 28 -29.79 5.72 24.91
N GLU A 29 -30.11 4.90 25.90
CA GLU A 29 -31.40 5.06 26.58
C GLU A 29 -31.50 6.53 27.00
N PRO A 30 -32.46 7.29 26.45
CA PRO A 30 -32.56 8.69 26.79
C PRO A 30 -32.72 8.75 28.30
N PRO A 31 -31.91 9.57 29.00
CA PRO A 31 -31.94 9.59 30.45
C PRO A 31 -33.37 9.88 30.90
N SER A 32 -33.92 9.03 31.77
CA SER A 32 -35.30 9.13 32.24
C SER A 32 -35.58 10.38 33.09
N GLY A 33 -34.54 11.17 33.37
CA GLY A 33 -34.58 12.44 34.08
C GLY A 33 -33.21 13.10 34.17
N PHE A 34 -33.09 14.12 35.04
CA PHE A 34 -31.82 14.79 35.30
C PHE A 34 -30.81 13.81 35.93
N THR A 35 -29.72 13.55 35.22
CA THR A 35 -28.60 12.71 35.68
C THR A 35 -27.51 13.57 36.30
N THR A 36 -26.78 13.02 37.25
CA THR A 36 -25.57 13.69 37.77
C THR A 36 -24.48 13.71 36.70
N THR A 37 -23.59 14.70 36.76
CA THR A 37 -22.47 14.83 35.81
C THR A 37 -21.60 13.57 35.76
N ALA A 38 -21.37 12.90 36.90
CA ALA A 38 -20.62 11.66 36.97
C ALA A 38 -21.31 10.49 36.23
N GLU A 39 -22.63 10.37 36.38
CA GLU A 39 -23.43 9.32 35.74
C GLU A 39 -23.52 9.51 34.22
N LEU A 40 -23.65 10.76 33.78
CA LEU A 40 -23.61 11.12 32.36
C LEU A 40 -22.24 10.83 31.73
N ILE A 41 -21.15 11.13 32.45
CA ILE A 41 -19.78 10.79 32.03
C ILE A 41 -19.61 9.26 31.97
N GLY A 42 -20.12 8.52 32.95
CA GLY A 42 -20.04 7.05 32.99
C GLY A 42 -20.80 6.38 31.84
N ALA A 43 -22.00 6.86 31.51
CA ALA A 43 -22.78 6.35 30.38
C ALA A 43 -22.08 6.60 29.03
N ARG A 44 -21.52 7.80 28.84
CA ARG A 44 -20.72 8.13 27.65
C ARG A 44 -19.43 7.31 27.58
N ALA A 45 -18.71 7.15 28.69
CA ALA A 45 -17.51 6.32 28.76
C ALA A 45 -17.80 4.85 28.44
N LYS A 46 -18.95 4.32 28.89
CA LYS A 46 -19.40 2.95 28.57
C LYS A 46 -19.75 2.79 27.09
N SER A 47 -20.36 3.80 26.47
CA SER A 47 -20.59 3.84 25.02
C SER A 47 -19.29 3.91 24.22
N LEU A 48 -18.30 4.67 24.69
CA LEU A 48 -16.98 4.79 24.08
C LEU A 48 -16.12 3.52 24.28
N ALA A 49 -16.25 2.82 25.41
CA ALA A 49 -15.50 1.59 25.68
C ALA A 49 -15.95 0.43 24.80
N LYS A 50 -17.27 0.19 24.67
CA LYS A 50 -17.82 -0.86 23.79
C LYS A 50 -17.50 -0.65 22.31
N HIS A 51 -17.15 0.57 21.96
CA HIS A 51 -16.88 1.02 20.60
C HIS A 51 -15.46 0.70 20.15
N GLN A 52 -14.46 0.77 21.05
CA GLN A 52 -13.08 0.40 20.72
C GLN A 52 -12.97 -1.08 20.34
N ASP A 53 -13.52 -1.98 21.16
CA ASP A 53 -13.53 -3.42 20.90
C ASP A 53 -14.24 -3.77 19.57
N PHE A 54 -15.36 -3.09 19.31
CA PHE A 54 -16.11 -3.28 18.08
C PHE A 54 -15.32 -2.78 16.85
N VAL A 55 -14.72 -1.59 16.91
CA VAL A 55 -13.89 -1.04 15.82
C VAL A 55 -12.69 -1.94 15.54
N GLU A 56 -12.02 -2.45 16.58
CA GLU A 56 -10.94 -3.43 16.47
C GLU A 56 -11.40 -4.68 15.72
N SER A 57 -12.53 -5.25 16.11
CA SER A 57 -13.10 -6.45 15.49
C SER A 57 -13.43 -6.23 14.00
N VAL A 58 -13.97 -5.06 13.66
CA VAL A 58 -14.29 -4.73 12.28
C VAL A 58 -13.03 -4.44 11.47
N ARG A 59 -12.01 -3.80 12.04
CA ARG A 59 -10.70 -3.65 11.39
C ARG A 59 -10.13 -5.02 11.03
N GLN A 60 -10.04 -5.94 11.99
CA GLN A 60 -9.52 -7.29 11.75
C GLN A 60 -10.30 -8.02 10.65
N TRP A 61 -11.63 -7.92 10.68
CA TRP A 61 -12.48 -8.51 9.65
C TRP A 61 -12.28 -7.88 8.27
N VAL A 62 -12.19 -6.55 8.18
CA VAL A 62 -11.89 -5.84 6.92
C VAL A 62 -10.52 -6.23 6.39
N HIS A 63 -9.51 -6.36 7.25
CA HIS A 63 -8.18 -6.84 6.85
C HIS A 63 -8.22 -8.28 6.33
N ALA A 64 -8.98 -9.17 6.97
CA ALA A 64 -9.18 -10.54 6.49
C ALA A 64 -9.94 -10.57 5.15
N ASP A 65 -10.99 -9.76 4.99
CA ASP A 65 -11.75 -9.68 3.74
C ASP A 65 -10.91 -9.10 2.60
N LYS A 66 -10.10 -8.07 2.87
CA LYS A 66 -9.14 -7.53 1.89
C LYS A 66 -8.18 -8.62 1.41
N ARG A 67 -7.60 -9.40 2.32
CA ARG A 67 -6.69 -10.52 1.97
C ARG A 67 -7.40 -11.55 1.10
N ARG A 68 -8.59 -12.02 1.51
CA ARG A 68 -9.41 -12.96 0.74
C ARG A 68 -9.74 -12.43 -0.66
N ARG A 69 -10.07 -11.14 -0.77
CA ARG A 69 -10.37 -10.52 -2.07
C ARG A 69 -9.16 -10.42 -2.97
N VAL A 70 -7.98 -10.17 -2.42
CA VAL A 70 -6.71 -10.19 -3.18
C VAL A 70 -6.43 -11.60 -3.68
N GLU A 71 -6.54 -12.62 -2.83
CA GLU A 71 -6.37 -14.03 -3.21
C GLU A 71 -7.36 -14.45 -4.32
N GLN A 72 -8.65 -14.14 -4.15
CA GLN A 72 -9.66 -14.45 -5.16
C GLN A 72 -9.36 -13.72 -6.47
N TYR A 73 -8.91 -12.46 -6.40
CA TYR A 73 -8.55 -11.69 -7.57
C TYR A 73 -7.36 -12.30 -8.33
N GLU A 74 -6.36 -12.80 -7.61
CA GLU A 74 -5.22 -13.52 -8.19
C GLU A 74 -5.66 -14.80 -8.91
N ILE A 75 -6.53 -15.60 -8.28
CA ILE A 75 -7.10 -16.81 -8.88
C ILE A 75 -7.86 -16.45 -10.16
N ASP A 76 -8.81 -15.52 -10.07
CA ASP A 76 -9.67 -15.13 -11.20
C ASP A 76 -8.86 -14.54 -12.37
N HIS A 77 -7.77 -13.83 -12.07
CA HIS A 77 -6.95 -13.11 -13.06
C HIS A 77 -5.59 -13.76 -13.33
N THR A 78 -5.42 -15.06 -13.00
CA THR A 78 -4.16 -15.79 -13.20
C THR A 78 -3.62 -15.67 -14.63
N LYS A 79 -4.49 -15.58 -15.65
CA LYS A 79 -4.09 -15.46 -17.06
C LYS A 79 -3.65 -14.05 -17.47
N THR A 80 -4.14 -13.03 -16.76
CA THR A 80 -3.92 -11.61 -17.10
C THR A 80 -2.76 -11.03 -16.30
N ILE A 81 -2.66 -11.38 -15.02
CA ILE A 81 -1.59 -10.90 -14.15
C ILE A 81 -0.30 -11.59 -14.55
N ARG A 82 0.63 -10.83 -15.13
CA ARG A 82 2.00 -11.28 -15.41
C ARG A 82 2.93 -10.59 -14.44
N SER A 83 3.54 -11.36 -13.55
CA SER A 83 4.57 -10.86 -12.64
C SER A 83 5.95 -11.06 -13.28
N PHE A 84 6.62 -9.96 -13.59
CA PHE A 84 8.00 -10.00 -14.06
C PHE A 84 8.92 -9.66 -12.89
N LYS A 85 9.92 -10.51 -12.66
CA LYS A 85 10.99 -10.26 -11.69
C LYS A 85 12.28 -9.98 -12.45
N PHE A 86 12.60 -8.70 -12.59
CA PHE A 86 13.81 -8.26 -13.28
C PHE A 86 15.02 -8.26 -12.36
N LYS A 87 16.17 -8.64 -12.91
CA LYS A 87 17.49 -8.54 -12.29
C LYS A 87 18.18 -7.25 -12.73
N PRO A 88 19.15 -6.75 -11.94
CA PRO A 88 20.06 -5.71 -12.40
C PRO A 88 20.69 -6.09 -13.75
N GLY A 89 20.71 -5.15 -14.71
CA GLY A 89 21.21 -5.37 -16.06
C GLY A 89 20.15 -5.83 -17.08
N ASP A 90 18.95 -6.22 -16.64
CA ASP A 90 17.89 -6.60 -17.59
C ASP A 90 17.40 -5.39 -18.39
N LEU A 91 17.13 -5.62 -19.68
CA LEU A 91 16.51 -4.63 -20.56
C LEU A 91 14.98 -4.70 -20.45
N VAL A 92 14.38 -3.54 -20.23
CA VAL A 92 12.94 -3.39 -20.03
C VAL A 92 12.40 -2.23 -20.87
N LEU A 93 11.11 -2.29 -21.19
CA LEU A 93 10.34 -1.19 -21.75
C LEU A 93 9.52 -0.53 -20.64
N LEU A 94 9.47 0.79 -20.65
CA LEU A 94 8.68 1.57 -19.69
C LEU A 94 7.35 2.00 -20.31
N ARG A 95 6.25 1.53 -19.72
CA ARG A 95 4.89 1.96 -20.08
C ARG A 95 4.64 3.40 -19.65
N ASN A 96 4.17 4.23 -20.59
CA ASN A 96 3.80 5.61 -20.33
C ASN A 96 2.32 5.70 -19.91
N SER A 97 2.08 5.67 -18.59
CA SER A 97 0.72 5.70 -18.04
C SER A 97 -0.05 6.99 -18.38
N GLY A 98 0.64 8.13 -18.47
CA GLY A 98 0.01 9.42 -18.78
C GLY A 98 -0.49 9.51 -20.23
N ILE A 99 0.23 8.91 -21.17
CA ILE A 99 -0.22 8.83 -22.56
C ILE A 99 -1.43 7.90 -22.68
N GLU A 100 -1.46 6.79 -21.94
CA GLU A 100 -2.53 5.80 -22.05
C GLU A 100 -3.89 6.27 -21.53
N SER A 101 -3.88 7.13 -20.51
CA SER A 101 -5.09 7.77 -19.99
C SER A 101 -5.58 8.93 -20.87
N SER A 102 -4.74 9.47 -21.75
CA SER A 102 -5.10 10.59 -22.64
C SER A 102 -6.02 10.17 -23.79
N LEU A 103 -6.87 11.10 -24.25
CA LEU A 103 -7.78 10.88 -25.38
C LEU A 103 -7.03 10.80 -26.73
N ASP A 104 -5.91 11.52 -26.87
CA ASP A 104 -5.10 11.56 -28.10
C ASP A 104 -4.05 10.44 -28.20
N LYS A 105 -4.26 9.33 -27.49
CA LYS A 105 -3.25 8.26 -27.33
C LYS A 105 -2.96 7.46 -28.59
N LYS A 106 -3.82 7.53 -29.61
CA LYS A 106 -3.77 6.64 -30.79
C LYS A 106 -2.45 6.73 -31.56
N LEU A 107 -1.85 7.92 -31.61
CA LEU A 107 -0.62 8.19 -32.38
C LEU A 107 0.62 8.38 -31.49
N LYS A 108 0.48 8.31 -30.16
CA LYS A 108 1.58 8.55 -29.23
C LYS A 108 2.30 7.24 -28.88
N PRO A 109 3.63 7.28 -28.64
CA PRO A 109 4.37 6.09 -28.23
C PRO A 109 3.86 5.60 -26.87
N ARG A 110 3.44 4.32 -26.82
CA ARG A 110 2.92 3.70 -25.58
C ARG A 110 4.03 3.26 -24.63
N TYR A 111 5.16 2.86 -25.20
CA TYR A 111 6.33 2.40 -24.47
C TYR A 111 7.52 3.30 -24.79
N THR A 112 8.24 3.67 -23.74
CA THR A 112 9.56 4.30 -23.85
C THR A 112 10.60 3.19 -23.97
N GLY A 113 11.71 3.50 -24.63
CA GLY A 113 12.68 2.56 -25.23
C GLY A 113 13.30 1.50 -24.32
N PRO A 114 14.36 0.82 -24.78
CA PRO A 114 15.07 -0.12 -23.93
C PRO A 114 15.74 0.66 -22.80
N ILE A 115 15.40 0.29 -21.57
CA ILE A 115 15.85 0.88 -20.32
C ILE A 115 16.52 -0.25 -19.52
N ILE A 116 17.55 0.06 -18.75
CA ILE A 116 18.27 -0.89 -17.89
C ILE A 116 17.69 -0.84 -16.49
N VAL A 117 17.47 -2.02 -15.91
CA VAL A 117 17.18 -2.14 -14.48
C VAL A 117 18.48 -2.05 -13.69
N LEU A 118 18.56 -1.13 -12.74
CA LEU A 118 19.73 -0.99 -11.87
C LEU A 118 19.57 -1.79 -10.58
N ALA A 119 18.45 -1.59 -9.90
CA ALA A 119 18.15 -2.26 -8.64
C ALA A 119 16.65 -2.24 -8.37
N ARG A 120 16.24 -3.07 -7.41
CA ARG A 120 14.90 -3.04 -6.84
C ARG A 120 14.98 -2.43 -5.45
N ASN A 121 14.10 -1.49 -5.20
CA ASN A 121 13.95 -0.82 -3.91
C ASN A 121 13.20 -1.74 -2.92
N LYS A 122 13.29 -1.48 -1.62
CA LYS A 122 12.59 -2.23 -0.57
C LYS A 122 11.07 -2.22 -0.75
N GLY A 123 10.51 -1.08 -1.17
CA GLY A 123 9.09 -0.94 -1.56
C GLY A 123 8.69 -1.70 -2.85
N GLY A 124 9.61 -2.40 -3.50
CA GLY A 124 9.32 -3.26 -4.66
C GLY A 124 9.28 -2.53 -6.01
N ALA A 125 9.45 -1.21 -6.03
CA ALA A 125 9.68 -0.40 -7.22
C ALA A 125 11.12 -0.60 -7.77
N TYR A 126 11.32 -0.29 -9.04
CA TYR A 126 12.59 -0.46 -9.74
C TYR A 126 13.27 0.87 -10.02
N ILE A 127 14.57 0.92 -9.73
CA ILE A 127 15.43 2.03 -10.14
C ILE A 127 15.94 1.67 -11.53
N VAL A 128 15.74 2.58 -12.48
CA VAL A 128 15.99 2.32 -13.88
C VAL A 128 16.85 3.42 -14.50
N SER A 129 17.66 3.06 -15.49
CA SER A 129 18.47 4.01 -16.25
C SER A 129 18.24 3.87 -17.74
N GLU A 130 18.37 4.97 -18.45
CA GLU A 130 18.48 4.97 -19.91
C GLU A 130 19.80 4.32 -20.35
N MET A 131 19.90 4.01 -21.65
CA MET A 131 21.08 3.37 -22.26
C MET A 131 22.37 4.21 -22.16
N ASP A 132 22.24 5.52 -21.95
CA ASP A 132 23.35 6.46 -21.79
C ASP A 132 23.88 6.52 -20.35
N GLY A 133 23.26 5.79 -19.41
CA GLY A 133 23.61 5.81 -17.99
C GLY A 133 22.83 6.83 -17.16
N ALA A 134 21.92 7.61 -17.77
CA ALA A 134 21.08 8.55 -17.06
C ALA A 134 20.01 7.81 -16.24
N VAL A 135 20.06 7.95 -14.91
CA VAL A 135 19.11 7.29 -14.01
C VAL A 135 17.85 8.14 -13.86
N HIS A 136 16.69 7.48 -13.85
CA HIS A 136 15.42 8.14 -13.57
C HIS A 136 15.40 8.63 -12.11
N GLN A 137 14.97 9.87 -11.90
CA GLN A 137 14.93 10.48 -10.56
C GLN A 137 13.99 9.73 -9.60
N ASN A 138 12.86 9.24 -10.12
CA ASN A 138 11.85 8.53 -9.35
C ASN A 138 11.93 7.04 -9.63
N ALA A 139 11.67 6.23 -8.60
CA ALA A 139 11.52 4.79 -8.78
C ALA A 139 10.30 4.50 -9.66
N THR A 140 10.44 3.48 -10.50
CA THR A 140 9.40 3.06 -11.43
C THR A 140 8.64 1.88 -10.84
N ALA A 141 7.31 2.01 -10.76
CA ALA A 141 6.46 0.92 -10.32
C ALA A 141 6.57 -0.32 -11.22
N ALA A 142 6.65 -1.51 -10.62
CA ALA A 142 6.90 -2.77 -11.31
C ALA A 142 5.88 -3.07 -12.44
N TYR A 143 4.61 -2.71 -12.27
CA TYR A 143 3.56 -2.95 -13.28
C TYR A 143 3.75 -2.15 -14.58
N ARG A 144 4.61 -1.13 -14.57
CA ARG A 144 4.93 -0.31 -15.75
C ARG A 144 6.07 -0.90 -16.59
N LEU A 145 6.83 -1.85 -16.05
CA LEU A 145 7.97 -2.46 -16.72
C LEU A 145 7.56 -3.75 -17.44
N ILE A 146 8.04 -3.89 -18.66
CA ILE A 146 7.82 -5.07 -19.52
C ILE A 146 9.18 -5.53 -20.05
N PRO A 147 9.48 -6.84 -20.12
CA PRO A 147 10.73 -7.31 -20.68
C PRO A 147 10.94 -6.82 -22.13
N TYR A 148 12.14 -6.32 -22.42
CA TYR A 148 12.56 -5.98 -23.77
C TYR A 148 13.40 -7.13 -24.34
N TYR A 149 12.95 -7.71 -25.45
CA TYR A 149 13.70 -8.74 -26.17
C TYR A 149 14.41 -8.12 -27.37
N PRO A 150 15.74 -7.86 -27.28
CA PRO A 150 16.46 -7.24 -28.37
C PRO A 150 16.60 -8.21 -29.55
N ARG A 151 16.57 -7.69 -30.78
CA ARG A 151 16.74 -8.51 -32.00
C ARG A 151 18.21 -8.94 -32.22
N LYS A 152 19.15 -8.23 -31.61
CA LYS A 152 20.59 -8.47 -31.65
C LYS A 152 21.12 -8.44 -30.22
N HIS A 153 22.18 -9.20 -29.94
CA HIS A 153 22.84 -9.15 -28.63
C HIS A 153 23.40 -7.74 -28.39
N ILE A 154 23.04 -7.14 -27.26
CA ILE A 154 23.54 -5.83 -26.82
C ILE A 154 24.52 -6.14 -25.68
N PRO A 155 25.84 -5.89 -25.86
CA PRO A 155 26.79 -6.07 -24.77
C PRO A 155 26.52 -5.00 -23.70
N LEU A 156 26.20 -5.46 -22.49
CA LEU A 156 26.11 -4.62 -21.30
C LEU A 156 27.32 -4.94 -20.42
N PRO A 157 27.92 -3.96 -19.75
CA PRO A 157 28.96 -4.21 -18.76
C PRO A 157 28.41 -5.03 -17.60
N ASP A 158 29.22 -5.96 -17.09
CA ASP A 158 28.84 -6.84 -15.98
C ASP A 158 28.53 -6.04 -14.70
N ASN A 159 29.22 -4.91 -14.51
CA ASN A 159 28.96 -3.95 -13.44
C ASN A 159 28.04 -2.83 -13.93
N VAL A 160 26.74 -2.96 -13.68
CA VAL A 160 25.75 -1.92 -14.01
C VAL A 160 26.05 -0.58 -13.31
N LEU A 161 26.78 -0.61 -12.19
CA LEU A 161 27.24 0.57 -11.45
C LEU A 161 28.25 1.42 -12.24
N GLU A 162 29.00 0.84 -13.19
CA GLU A 162 29.96 1.59 -14.02
C GLU A 162 29.27 2.48 -15.05
N LEU A 163 28.02 2.17 -15.40
CA LEU A 163 27.19 2.99 -16.29
C LEU A 163 26.57 4.20 -15.59
N ILE A 164 26.59 4.24 -14.26
CA ILE A 164 25.82 5.22 -13.49
C ILE A 164 26.62 6.54 -13.42
N SER A 165 26.01 7.64 -13.88
CA SER A 165 26.56 8.99 -13.68
C SER A 165 26.35 9.53 -12.25
N ILE A 166 25.58 8.82 -11.42
CA ILE A 166 25.15 9.24 -10.08
C ILE A 166 26.15 8.83 -8.99
N ASN A 167 26.25 9.69 -7.97
CA ASN A 167 27.01 9.40 -6.76
C ASN A 167 26.49 8.14 -6.04
N PRO A 168 27.37 7.20 -5.63
CA PRO A 168 26.97 5.95 -4.98
C PRO A 168 26.15 6.15 -3.70
N THR A 169 26.31 7.28 -3.00
CA THR A 169 25.52 7.61 -1.79
C THR A 169 24.06 7.89 -2.12
N THR A 170 23.78 8.60 -3.23
CA THR A 170 22.43 8.87 -3.70
C THR A 170 21.76 7.58 -4.17
N PHE A 171 22.50 6.72 -4.86
CA PHE A 171 21.98 5.42 -5.29
C PHE A 171 21.56 4.54 -4.11
N LYS A 172 22.39 4.46 -3.05
CA LYS A 172 22.02 3.76 -1.81
C LYS A 172 20.73 4.30 -1.19
N LYS A 173 20.59 5.63 -1.09
CA LYS A 173 19.35 6.25 -0.58
C LYS A 173 18.12 5.88 -1.40
N MET A 174 18.25 5.78 -2.72
CA MET A 174 17.16 5.34 -3.59
C MET A 174 16.78 3.87 -3.36
N VAL A 175 17.76 3.00 -3.11
CA VAL A 175 17.52 1.56 -2.82
C VAL A 175 16.91 1.33 -1.43
N ASP A 176 17.21 2.22 -0.48
CA ASP A 176 16.68 2.13 0.89
C ASP A 176 15.34 2.86 1.09
N SER A 177 14.83 3.56 0.08
CA SER A 177 13.63 4.39 0.22
C SER A 177 12.34 3.56 0.22
N ASP A 178 11.65 3.46 1.33
CA ASP A 178 10.33 2.85 1.34
C ASP A 178 9.28 3.86 0.83
N GLU A 179 8.69 3.63 -0.36
CA GLU A 179 7.53 4.40 -0.87
C GLU A 179 6.24 4.15 -0.04
N THR A 180 6.36 3.65 1.19
CA THR A 180 5.31 3.79 2.20
C THR A 180 5.32 5.24 2.66
N GLY A 181 4.59 6.10 1.93
CA GLY A 181 4.16 7.37 2.50
C GLY A 181 3.45 7.07 3.82
N GLU A 182 3.83 7.75 4.89
CA GLU A 182 3.06 7.71 6.12
C GLU A 182 1.60 8.03 5.77
N ASP A 183 0.66 7.17 6.17
CA ASP A 183 -0.76 7.48 6.06
C ASP A 183 -1.03 8.72 6.92
N PHE A 184 -0.97 9.90 6.29
CA PHE A 184 -1.15 11.20 6.96
C PHE A 184 -2.46 11.28 7.75
N ASN A 185 -3.43 10.42 7.41
CA ASN A 185 -4.71 10.27 8.09
C ASN A 185 -4.60 9.74 9.54
N PHE A 186 -3.47 9.18 9.96
CA PHE A 186 -3.29 8.57 11.29
C PHE A 186 -2.09 9.12 12.08
N ILE A 187 -1.46 10.21 11.62
CA ILE A 187 -0.37 10.86 12.34
C ILE A 187 -0.91 11.40 13.69
N GLY A 188 -0.33 10.91 14.80
CA GLY A 188 -0.68 11.33 16.16
C GLY A 188 -1.75 10.47 16.86
N MET A 189 -2.30 9.45 16.21
CA MET A 189 -3.18 8.48 16.86
C MET A 189 -2.33 7.44 17.61
N PRO A 190 -2.59 7.13 18.89
CA PRO A 190 -1.82 6.13 19.61
C PRO A 190 -1.99 4.78 18.89
N ARG A 191 -0.89 4.23 18.38
CA ARG A 191 -0.86 2.84 17.91
C ARG A 191 -1.08 1.96 19.13
N SER A 192 -2.00 1.01 19.02
CA SER A 192 -2.11 -0.08 20.00
C SER A 192 -0.74 -0.74 20.10
N ALA A 193 -0.27 -0.99 21.32
CA ALA A 193 1.08 -1.48 21.58
C ALA A 193 1.38 -2.88 20.97
N GLY A 194 0.39 -3.56 20.40
CA GLY A 194 0.50 -4.91 19.84
C GLY A 194 1.21 -5.04 18.49
N ASP A 195 1.47 -3.94 17.78
CA ASP A 195 1.97 -4.01 16.40
C ASP A 195 3.50 -4.13 16.27
N ASN A 196 4.25 -3.88 17.35
CA ASN A 196 5.73 -3.87 17.30
C ASN A 196 6.40 -5.15 17.83
N GLU A 197 5.69 -6.03 18.53
CA GLU A 197 6.29 -7.26 19.10
C GLU A 197 6.19 -8.46 18.16
N THR A 198 5.21 -8.51 17.24
CA THR A 198 4.96 -9.70 16.40
C THR A 198 5.88 -9.84 15.19
N LEU A 199 6.59 -8.79 14.77
CA LEU A 199 7.46 -8.84 13.58
C LEU A 199 8.90 -9.29 13.88
N ASN A 200 9.33 -9.30 15.14
CA ASN A 200 10.66 -9.77 15.52
C ASN A 200 10.67 -11.25 15.95
N GLU A 201 9.59 -11.76 16.55
CA GLU A 201 9.55 -13.15 17.04
C GLU A 201 9.39 -14.20 15.93
N GLU A 202 8.74 -13.87 14.80
CA GLU A 202 8.59 -14.83 13.68
C GLU A 202 9.89 -15.04 12.86
N ASN A 203 10.88 -14.15 12.98
CA ASN A 203 12.16 -14.29 12.29
C ASN A 203 13.20 -15.08 13.10
N ASP A 204 13.14 -15.03 14.44
CA ASP A 204 14.05 -15.79 15.30
C ASP A 204 13.64 -17.27 15.44
N ALA A 205 12.34 -17.60 15.29
CA ALA A 205 11.84 -18.97 15.40
C ALA A 205 12.11 -19.86 14.17
N LYS A 206 12.56 -19.29 13.03
CA LYS A 206 12.84 -20.05 11.80
C LYS A 206 14.32 -20.38 11.56
N ILE A 207 15.21 -19.93 12.44
CA ILE A 207 16.66 -20.17 12.31
C ILE A 207 17.13 -21.35 13.18
N SER A 208 16.30 -21.89 14.09
CA SER A 208 16.69 -22.98 14.99
C SER A 208 16.35 -24.40 14.52
N ASP A 209 15.58 -24.56 13.44
CA ASP A 209 15.05 -25.88 13.02
C ASP A 209 15.69 -26.42 11.72
N GLU A 210 16.77 -25.81 11.24
CA GLU A 210 17.58 -26.30 10.11
C GLU A 210 19.08 -26.38 10.48
N GLU A 211 19.43 -27.28 11.41
CA GLU A 211 20.75 -27.96 11.48
C GLU A 211 20.57 -29.46 11.75
#